data_AF-A0A945E0F0-F1
#
_entry.id   AF-A0A945E0F0-F1
#
_cell.length_a   1.000
_cell.length_b   1.000
_cell.length_c   1.000
_cell.angle_alpha   90.00
_cell.angle_beta   90.00
_cell.angle_gamma   90.00
#
_symmetry.space_group_name_H-M   'P 1'
#
loop_
_entity.id
_entity.type
_entity.pdbx_description
1 polymer ?
#
loop_
_entity_poly.entity_id
_entity_poly.type
_entity_poly.pdbx_seq_one_letter_code
_entity_poly.pdbx_strand_id
1 'polypeptide(L)'
;MVDQAQNKRTHEGNGNKEKLILLLLRKDLRKIYMKALVDRLHDSDVTVAVDETNYPEEKQKKFHWILSYPGDIPKGKTPDASSFGLIFRVPGMPKLQVEKLPSSDSVKQKKLIRRYKEVQRTSIDRVKHPAFVKLALIDAVLRGKQQLIQKFENLENRLEQKISLVEKPYYKGIGFILSTSIEKITGIAVLDGLMKGLVHVMIIDDMEKRTIDGLVALDFKRKFLSFMSSSELSKKIQEFRKVHAEDEFAKANIEEFIFNSPDFEHIEIVFFNSWKFTEHSFPIRVALRKKAIISKKEERKVKQEDQVVGKIATEEKALGVVKLKLEEVIRVINKMEKSHFDDEDEYQLQTSARKRFLKDIKIRELRLKEMKRPVSKGSGEEKIITIDLFDIFKNKQSFMDRMSDKAGSLGLGDLWGKHVKTDDSFSFNKLTEMAQFSKDWIKASAQLKKIKSQTTHLAKQLKMFVETNELTTPVSSSGSGAKVNYQPLLDEHILDRLELAVLSCEILNLCEDQDRK
;
A
#
# COMPACT_ATOMS: atom_id res chain seq x y z
N MET A 1 17.50 -11.84 32.93
CA MET A 1 18.07 -12.65 34.02
C MET A 1 16.98 -12.85 35.05
N VAL A 2 16.34 -14.02 35.03
CA VAL A 2 15.50 -14.58 36.10
C VAL A 2 15.72 -16.09 36.00
N ASP A 3 16.00 -16.70 37.15
CA ASP A 3 16.71 -17.96 37.32
C ASP A 3 16.13 -19.18 36.61
N GLN A 4 16.99 -19.85 35.84
CA GLN A 4 16.88 -21.27 35.55
C GLN A 4 17.22 -22.01 36.84
N ALA A 5 16.22 -22.53 37.54
CA ALA A 5 16.43 -23.56 38.54
C ALA A 5 17.02 -24.79 37.85
N GLN A 6 18.35 -24.91 37.90
CA GLN A 6 19.09 -26.11 37.61
C GLN A 6 18.65 -27.19 38.59
N ASN A 7 17.81 -28.11 38.13
CA ASN A 7 17.69 -29.41 38.78
C ASN A 7 18.89 -30.26 38.30
N LYS A 8 20.07 -29.99 38.88
CA LYS A 8 21.21 -30.91 38.83
C LYS A 8 20.83 -32.14 39.65
N ARG A 9 20.29 -33.17 38.99
CA ARG A 9 20.43 -34.55 39.46
C ARG A 9 21.64 -35.15 38.78
N THR A 10 22.71 -35.33 39.55
CA THR A 10 23.80 -36.24 39.24
C THR A 10 23.23 -37.67 39.22
N HIS A 11 23.07 -38.25 38.04
CA HIS A 11 22.92 -39.70 37.87
C HIS A 11 24.19 -40.22 37.19
N GLU A 12 25.19 -40.53 38.02
CA GLU A 12 26.20 -41.53 37.68
C GLU A 12 25.57 -42.91 37.92
N GLY A 13 25.51 -43.74 36.88
CA GLY A 13 25.10 -45.14 37.00
C GLY A 13 24.22 -45.64 35.86
N ASN A 14 24.84 -46.46 34.99
CA ASN A 14 24.23 -47.49 34.13
C ASN A 14 23.53 -47.06 32.82
N GLY A 15 24.28 -47.13 31.71
CA GLY A 15 23.91 -47.83 30.46
C GLY A 15 22.69 -47.46 29.61
N ASN A 16 21.68 -46.74 30.11
CA ASN A 16 20.53 -46.32 29.32
C ASN A 16 20.65 -44.84 29.00
N LYS A 17 21.00 -44.50 27.75
CA LYS A 17 20.84 -43.13 27.25
C LYS A 17 19.35 -42.80 27.32
N GLU A 18 18.92 -41.97 28.27
CA GLU A 18 17.56 -41.42 28.29
C GLU A 18 17.24 -40.83 26.92
N LYS A 19 16.22 -41.36 26.25
CA LYS A 19 15.81 -40.92 24.91
C LYS A 19 15.04 -39.60 25.01
N LEU A 20 15.77 -38.51 25.23
CA LEU A 20 15.21 -37.18 25.46
C LEU A 20 14.46 -36.64 24.24
N ILE A 21 13.38 -35.91 24.49
CA ILE A 21 12.53 -35.26 23.46
C ILE A 21 12.74 -33.74 23.53
N LEU A 22 12.97 -33.12 22.37
CA LEU A 22 13.00 -31.67 22.19
C LEU A 22 11.81 -31.23 21.32
N LEU A 23 11.04 -30.25 21.79
CA LEU A 23 9.98 -29.59 21.04
C LEU A 23 10.36 -28.13 20.76
N LEU A 24 10.48 -27.80 19.48
CA LEU A 24 10.81 -26.47 19.00
C LEU A 24 9.55 -25.70 18.60
N LEU A 25 9.32 -24.56 19.26
CA LEU A 25 8.19 -23.67 19.03
C LEU A 25 8.69 -22.28 18.63
N ARG A 26 7.91 -21.55 17.83
CA ARG A 26 8.19 -20.12 17.64
C ARG A 26 8.02 -19.38 18.97
N LYS A 27 8.75 -18.28 19.14
CA LYS A 27 8.76 -17.48 20.39
C LYS A 27 7.38 -17.12 20.91
N ASP A 28 6.47 -16.71 20.02
CA ASP A 28 5.09 -16.39 20.35
C ASP A 28 4.29 -17.62 20.80
N LEU A 29 4.38 -18.73 20.06
CA LEU A 29 3.70 -19.98 20.41
C LEU A 29 4.24 -20.59 21.71
N ARG A 30 5.56 -20.51 21.94
CA ARG A 30 6.19 -20.95 23.19
C ARG A 30 5.64 -20.17 24.38
N LYS A 31 5.50 -18.85 24.25
CA LYS A 31 4.93 -17.99 25.31
C LYS A 31 3.49 -18.38 25.65
N ILE A 32 2.70 -18.80 24.65
CA ILE A 32 1.29 -19.13 24.81
C ILE A 32 1.12 -20.56 25.37
N TYR A 33 1.79 -21.55 24.78
CA TYR A 33 1.46 -22.97 25.00
C TYR A 33 2.39 -23.71 25.96
N MET A 34 3.60 -23.21 26.23
CA MET A 34 4.62 -23.97 26.97
C MET A 34 4.11 -24.46 28.34
N LYS A 35 3.51 -23.57 29.13
CA LYS A 35 3.04 -23.93 30.47
C LYS A 35 1.95 -25.00 30.41
N ALA A 36 0.87 -24.74 29.66
CA ALA A 36 -0.26 -25.66 29.54
C ALA A 36 0.15 -27.03 28.98
N LEU A 37 1.08 -27.06 28.02
CA LEU A 37 1.59 -28.31 27.46
C LEU A 37 2.42 -29.10 28.49
N VAL A 38 3.32 -28.42 29.21
CA VAL A 38 4.16 -29.08 30.23
C VAL A 38 3.28 -29.63 31.36
N ASP A 39 2.27 -28.88 31.80
CA ASP A 39 1.34 -29.32 32.84
C ASP A 39 0.61 -30.61 32.41
N ARG A 40 0.05 -30.66 31.19
CA ARG A 40 -0.62 -31.86 30.63
C ARG A 40 0.29 -33.08 30.54
N LEU A 41 1.55 -32.87 30.17
CA LEU A 41 2.53 -33.94 30.03
C LEU A 41 3.03 -34.44 31.38
N HIS A 42 3.13 -33.55 32.37
CA HIS A 42 3.48 -33.88 33.74
C HIS A 42 2.46 -34.84 34.37
N ASP A 43 1.15 -34.60 34.15
CA ASP A 43 0.08 -35.52 34.60
C ASP A 43 0.23 -36.94 34.03
N SER A 44 0.93 -37.06 32.90
CA SER A 44 1.23 -38.32 32.22
C SER A 44 2.63 -38.88 32.54
N ASP A 45 3.37 -38.28 33.46
CA ASP A 45 4.75 -38.64 33.83
C ASP A 45 5.73 -38.58 32.63
N VAL A 46 5.54 -37.59 31.75
CA VAL A 46 6.37 -37.35 30.54
C VAL A 46 7.14 -36.04 30.68
N THR A 47 8.44 -36.08 30.38
CA THR A 47 9.30 -34.89 30.39
C THR A 47 9.73 -34.52 28.96
N VAL A 48 9.60 -33.25 28.61
CA VAL A 48 9.99 -32.71 27.29
C VAL A 48 10.74 -31.39 27.46
N ALA A 49 11.80 -31.20 26.69
CA ALA A 49 12.45 -29.90 26.58
C ALA A 49 11.69 -29.03 25.56
N VAL A 50 11.24 -27.83 25.96
CA VAL A 50 10.54 -26.90 25.06
C VAL A 50 11.37 -25.64 24.85
N ASP A 51 11.83 -25.41 23.62
CA ASP A 51 12.71 -24.29 23.27
C ASP A 51 12.26 -23.59 21.98
N GLU A 52 12.91 -22.48 21.65
CA GLU A 52 12.62 -21.68 20.47
C GLU A 52 13.18 -22.30 19.18
N THR A 53 12.56 -22.04 18.04
CA THR A 53 12.99 -22.57 16.72
C THR A 53 14.42 -22.18 16.30
N ASN A 54 15.05 -21.21 16.97
CA ASN A 54 16.44 -20.82 16.76
C ASN A 54 17.44 -21.62 17.64
N TYR A 55 16.99 -22.71 18.27
CA TYR A 55 17.84 -23.55 19.10
C TYR A 55 19.03 -24.13 18.31
N PRO A 56 20.29 -23.98 18.78
CA PRO A 56 21.47 -24.36 18.00
C PRO A 56 21.48 -25.84 17.61
N GLU A 57 21.71 -26.15 16.32
CA GLU A 57 21.74 -27.51 15.77
C GLU A 57 22.73 -28.43 16.49
N GLU A 58 23.90 -27.90 16.87
CA GLU A 58 24.92 -28.64 17.63
C GLU A 58 24.38 -29.17 18.97
N LYS A 59 23.51 -28.38 19.63
CA LYS A 59 22.88 -28.74 20.90
C LYS A 59 21.69 -29.68 20.71
N GLN A 60 21.17 -29.82 19.49
CA GLN A 60 20.07 -30.75 19.19
C GLN A 60 20.53 -32.21 19.17
N LYS A 61 21.83 -32.47 18.92
CA LYS A 61 22.41 -33.82 18.84
C LYS A 61 22.24 -34.69 20.09
N LYS A 62 21.98 -34.07 21.24
CA LYS A 62 21.74 -34.78 22.51
C LYS A 62 20.32 -35.33 22.66
N PHE A 63 19.39 -34.92 21.80
CA PHE A 63 18.00 -35.35 21.83
C PHE A 63 17.77 -36.48 20.84
N HIS A 64 17.00 -37.46 21.25
CA HIS A 64 16.63 -38.58 20.41
C HIS A 64 15.51 -38.19 19.44
N TRP A 65 14.53 -37.43 19.93
CA TRP A 65 13.43 -36.89 19.14
C TRP A 65 13.51 -35.38 19.04
N ILE A 66 13.42 -34.85 17.82
CA ILE A 66 13.33 -33.41 17.56
C ILE A 66 12.00 -33.14 16.86
N LEU A 67 11.09 -32.54 17.62
CA LEU A 67 9.77 -32.12 17.17
C LEU A 67 9.79 -30.63 16.86
N SER A 68 9.02 -30.19 15.88
CA SER A 68 8.78 -28.77 15.64
C SER A 68 7.33 -28.51 15.34
N TYR A 69 6.81 -27.35 15.72
CA TYR A 69 5.48 -26.90 15.30
C TYR A 69 5.56 -25.54 14.61
N PRO A 70 5.39 -25.49 13.28
CA PRO A 70 5.54 -24.25 12.52
C PRO A 70 4.40 -23.26 12.77
N GLY A 71 3.20 -23.75 13.13
CA GLY A 71 2.01 -22.92 13.39
C GLY A 71 1.37 -22.26 12.17
N ASP A 72 1.94 -22.46 10.98
CA ASP A 72 1.56 -21.79 9.73
C ASP A 72 1.44 -22.78 8.57
N ILE A 73 0.75 -22.35 7.51
CA ILE A 73 0.69 -23.10 6.24
C ILE A 73 2.08 -23.04 5.58
N PRO A 74 2.66 -24.19 5.17
CA PRO A 74 3.97 -24.22 4.53
C PRO A 74 4.04 -23.30 3.30
N LYS A 75 5.20 -22.66 3.09
CA LYS A 75 5.43 -21.79 1.93
C LYS A 75 5.14 -22.54 0.61
N GLY A 76 4.40 -21.91 -0.29
CA GLY A 76 4.05 -22.48 -1.60
C GLY A 76 2.83 -23.41 -1.61
N LYS A 77 2.15 -23.61 -0.47
CA LYS A 77 0.90 -24.37 -0.40
C LYS A 77 -0.33 -23.46 -0.40
N THR A 78 -1.40 -23.90 -1.06
CA THR A 78 -2.68 -23.21 -1.11
C THR A 78 -3.44 -23.42 0.20
N PRO A 79 -4.05 -22.37 0.78
CA PRO A 79 -4.87 -22.50 1.99
C PRO A 79 -6.26 -23.07 1.63
N ASP A 80 -6.32 -24.37 1.40
CA ASP A 80 -7.56 -25.11 1.13
C ASP A 80 -7.72 -26.31 2.08
N ALA A 81 -8.81 -27.05 1.93
CA ALA A 81 -9.11 -28.22 2.76
C ALA A 81 -7.99 -29.28 2.77
N SER A 82 -7.23 -29.40 1.67
CA SER A 82 -6.09 -30.34 1.59
C SER A 82 -4.90 -29.90 2.46
N SER A 83 -4.79 -28.60 2.76
CA SER A 83 -3.76 -28.03 3.62
C SER A 83 -4.12 -28.00 5.10
N PHE A 84 -5.36 -28.35 5.49
CA PHE A 84 -5.76 -28.38 6.90
C PHE A 84 -4.82 -29.26 7.75
N GLY A 85 -4.52 -30.46 7.28
CA GLY A 85 -3.60 -31.38 7.97
C GLY A 85 -2.17 -30.83 8.10
N LEU A 86 -1.78 -29.85 7.27
CA LEU A 86 -0.48 -29.20 7.33
C LEU A 86 -0.41 -28.12 8.41
N ILE A 87 -1.52 -27.46 8.75
CA ILE A 87 -1.58 -26.40 9.78
C ILE A 87 -1.22 -26.96 11.17
N PHE A 88 -1.66 -28.18 11.45
CA PHE A 88 -1.48 -28.86 12.74
C PHE A 88 -0.44 -29.98 12.69
N ARG A 89 0.40 -29.97 11.65
CA ARG A 89 1.47 -30.95 11.52
C ARG A 89 2.60 -30.60 12.48
N VAL A 90 3.08 -31.61 13.19
CA VAL A 90 4.28 -31.54 14.02
C VAL A 90 5.37 -32.38 13.35
N PRO A 91 6.25 -31.81 12.50
CA PRO A 91 7.39 -32.53 11.96
C PRO A 91 8.22 -33.19 13.06
N GLY A 92 8.75 -34.39 12.75
CA GLY A 92 9.47 -35.23 13.71
C GLY A 92 8.57 -36.22 14.48
N MET A 93 7.24 -36.03 14.44
CA MET A 93 6.31 -36.96 15.08
C MET A 93 6.37 -38.34 14.41
N PRO A 94 6.62 -39.42 15.18
CA PRO A 94 6.61 -40.77 14.64
C PRO A 94 5.18 -41.25 14.32
N LYS A 95 5.07 -42.16 13.35
CA LYS A 95 3.79 -42.80 13.00
C LYS A 95 3.51 -43.96 13.96
N LEU A 96 2.66 -43.72 14.95
CA LEU A 96 2.27 -44.74 15.92
C LEU A 96 1.05 -45.53 15.39
N GLN A 97 1.21 -46.85 15.22
CA GLN A 97 0.10 -47.79 14.94
C GLN A 97 -0.36 -48.43 16.24
N VAL A 98 -1.27 -47.76 16.94
CA VAL A 98 -1.64 -48.12 18.31
C VAL A 98 -2.28 -49.51 18.39
N GLU A 99 -2.96 -49.98 17.34
CA GLU A 99 -3.55 -51.32 17.30
C GLU A 99 -2.51 -52.44 17.17
N LYS A 100 -1.29 -52.12 16.71
CA LYS A 100 -0.20 -53.08 16.50
C LYS A 100 0.87 -53.03 17.59
N LEU A 101 0.66 -52.21 18.62
CA LEU A 101 1.59 -52.16 19.75
C LEU A 101 1.51 -53.47 20.54
N PRO A 102 2.67 -54.04 20.95
CA PRO A 102 2.68 -55.24 21.78
C PRO A 102 1.93 -54.99 23.09
N SER A 103 1.25 -56.03 23.59
CA SER A 103 0.61 -55.97 24.90
C SER A 103 1.69 -55.82 25.96
N SER A 104 1.82 -54.63 26.54
CA SER A 104 2.78 -54.38 27.61
C SER A 104 2.13 -54.54 28.98
N ASP A 105 2.86 -55.10 29.94
CA ASP A 105 2.48 -55.13 31.36
C ASP A 105 2.83 -53.83 32.12
N SER A 106 3.56 -52.91 31.47
CA SER A 106 3.93 -51.63 32.07
C SER A 106 2.71 -50.75 32.34
N VAL A 107 2.47 -50.45 33.62
CA VAL A 107 1.41 -49.52 34.07
C VAL A 107 1.59 -48.14 33.42
N LYS A 108 2.83 -47.65 33.32
CA LYS A 108 3.16 -46.38 32.66
C LYS A 108 2.77 -46.41 31.18
N GLN A 109 3.11 -47.48 30.45
CA GLN A 109 2.79 -47.57 29.04
C GLN A 109 1.28 -47.69 28.78
N LYS A 110 0.54 -48.46 29.60
CA LYS A 110 -0.92 -48.52 29.52
C LYS A 110 -1.57 -47.16 29.74
N LYS A 111 -1.08 -46.38 30.72
CA LYS A 111 -1.53 -45.00 31.00
C LYS A 111 -1.29 -44.08 29.79
N LEU A 112 -0.10 -44.11 29.20
CA LEU A 112 0.25 -43.29 28.04
C LEU A 112 -0.56 -43.66 26.78
N ILE A 113 -0.72 -44.94 26.48
CA ILE A 113 -1.54 -45.41 25.34
C ILE A 113 -3.00 -44.99 25.52
N ARG A 114 -3.54 -45.10 26.74
CA ARG A 114 -4.90 -44.64 27.05
C ARG A 114 -5.05 -43.13 26.80
N ARG A 115 -4.16 -42.31 27.36
CA ARG A 115 -4.18 -40.86 27.16
C ARG A 115 -4.02 -40.49 25.68
N TYR A 116 -3.11 -41.15 24.96
CA TYR A 116 -2.95 -40.95 23.52
C TYR A 116 -4.25 -41.22 22.76
N LYS A 117 -4.94 -42.34 23.03
CA LYS A 117 -6.24 -42.65 22.39
C LYS A 117 -7.32 -41.62 22.72
N GLU A 118 -7.39 -41.15 23.95
CA GLU A 118 -8.34 -40.12 24.40
C GLU A 118 -8.12 -38.79 23.67
N VAL A 119 -6.88 -38.31 23.62
CA VAL A 119 -6.51 -37.05 22.93
C VAL A 119 -6.68 -37.19 21.42
N GLN A 120 -6.34 -38.36 20.85
CA GLN A 120 -6.50 -38.64 19.42
C GLN A 120 -7.97 -38.63 19.01
N ARG A 121 -8.85 -39.26 19.81
CA ARG A 121 -10.30 -39.27 19.56
C ARG A 121 -10.87 -37.86 19.62
N THR A 122 -10.51 -37.09 20.64
CA THR A 122 -10.91 -35.68 20.80
C THR A 122 -10.48 -34.84 19.59
N SER A 123 -9.24 -35.04 19.12
CA SER A 123 -8.72 -34.37 17.92
C SER A 123 -9.50 -34.74 16.66
N ILE A 124 -9.80 -36.03 16.45
CA ILE A 124 -10.56 -36.52 15.30
C ILE A 124 -11.98 -35.96 15.31
N ASP A 125 -12.65 -35.99 16.46
CA ASP A 125 -14.03 -35.52 16.58
C ASP A 125 -14.13 -34.01 16.32
N ARG A 126 -13.14 -33.21 16.73
CA ARG A 126 -13.08 -31.77 16.40
C ARG A 126 -12.92 -31.52 14.90
N VAL A 127 -12.10 -32.33 14.21
CA VAL A 127 -11.85 -32.21 12.76
C VAL A 127 -13.04 -32.64 11.91
N LYS A 128 -13.91 -33.53 12.42
CA LYS A 128 -15.17 -33.89 11.74
C LYS A 128 -16.11 -32.70 11.57
N HIS A 129 -15.98 -31.65 12.38
CA HIS A 129 -16.83 -30.47 12.31
C HIS A 129 -16.35 -29.51 11.19
N PRO A 130 -17.09 -29.36 10.07
CA PRO A 130 -16.60 -28.58 8.93
C PRO A 130 -16.35 -27.10 9.26
N ALA A 131 -17.13 -26.53 10.18
CA ALA A 131 -16.94 -25.14 10.60
C ALA A 131 -15.62 -24.95 11.37
N PHE A 132 -15.16 -25.95 12.13
CA PHE A 132 -13.87 -25.91 12.81
C PHE A 132 -12.71 -25.95 11.81
N VAL A 133 -12.81 -26.83 10.80
CA VAL A 133 -11.81 -26.93 9.71
C VAL A 133 -11.69 -25.59 8.98
N LYS A 134 -12.83 -24.98 8.63
CA LYS A 134 -12.87 -23.69 7.95
C LYS A 134 -12.32 -22.55 8.83
N LEU A 135 -12.67 -22.53 10.12
CA LEU A 135 -12.13 -21.59 11.11
C LEU A 135 -10.59 -21.67 11.16
N ALA A 136 -10.04 -22.86 11.33
CA ALA A 136 -8.61 -23.08 11.43
C ALA A 136 -7.85 -22.64 10.17
N LEU A 137 -8.43 -22.87 8.99
CA LEU A 137 -7.86 -22.42 7.72
C LEU A 137 -7.81 -20.90 7.62
N ILE A 138 -8.92 -20.22 7.93
CA ILE A 138 -8.99 -18.76 7.88
C ILE A 138 -8.05 -18.13 8.92
N ASP A 139 -8.00 -18.69 10.13
CA ASP A 139 -7.09 -18.24 11.18
C ASP A 139 -5.62 -18.40 10.79
N ALA A 140 -5.24 -19.55 10.21
CA ALA A 140 -3.87 -19.76 9.72
C ALA A 140 -3.48 -18.76 8.63
N VAL A 141 -4.41 -18.41 7.72
CA VAL A 141 -4.20 -17.35 6.71
C VAL A 141 -4.04 -15.99 7.38
N LEU A 142 -4.84 -15.66 8.40
CA LEU A 142 -4.72 -14.42 9.16
C LEU A 142 -3.37 -14.31 9.87
N ARG A 143 -2.92 -15.36 10.58
CA ARG A 143 -1.60 -15.41 11.22
C ARG A 143 -0.47 -15.22 10.20
N GLY A 144 -0.56 -15.87 9.04
CA GLY A 144 0.40 -15.70 7.95
C GLY A 144 0.45 -14.25 7.42
N LYS A 145 -0.72 -13.61 7.26
CA LYS A 145 -0.79 -12.19 6.85
C LYS A 145 -0.26 -11.24 7.93
N GLN A 146 -0.53 -11.49 9.21
CA GLN A 146 0.02 -10.70 10.33
C GLN A 146 1.55 -10.75 10.36
N GLN A 147 2.15 -11.91 10.07
CA GLN A 147 3.61 -12.00 9.94
C GLN A 147 4.15 -11.20 8.76
N LEU A 148 3.44 -11.21 7.63
CA LEU A 148 3.82 -10.39 6.48
C LEU A 148 3.73 -8.89 6.83
N ILE A 149 2.68 -8.47 7.56
CA ILE A 149 2.56 -7.10 8.09
C ILE A 149 3.81 -6.74 8.90
N GLN A 150 4.17 -7.55 9.90
CA GLN A 150 5.35 -7.28 10.73
C GLN A 150 6.65 -7.20 9.91
N LYS A 151 6.80 -8.08 8.91
CA LYS A 151 7.98 -8.06 8.01
C LYS A 151 8.07 -6.76 7.21
N PHE A 152 6.94 -6.30 6.67
CA PHE A 152 6.90 -5.05 5.90
C PHE A 152 7.03 -3.82 6.81
N GLU A 153 6.48 -3.83 8.02
CA GLU A 153 6.70 -2.75 9.01
C GLU A 153 8.17 -2.63 9.41
N ASN A 154 8.84 -3.77 9.67
CA ASN A 154 10.28 -3.76 9.94
C ASN A 154 11.09 -3.27 8.74
N LEU A 155 10.67 -3.62 7.51
CA LEU A 155 11.32 -3.16 6.29
C LEU A 155 11.15 -1.65 6.08
N GLU A 156 9.93 -1.12 6.22
CA GLU A 156 9.65 0.32 6.18
C GLU A 156 10.49 1.06 7.20
N ASN A 157 10.48 0.64 8.48
CA ASN A 157 11.27 1.28 9.54
C ASN A 157 12.77 1.31 9.23
N ARG A 158 13.32 0.22 8.69
CA ARG A 158 14.73 0.16 8.30
C ARG A 158 15.04 1.07 7.11
N LEU A 159 14.15 1.14 6.13
CA LEU A 159 14.30 2.04 4.98
C LEU A 159 14.17 3.50 5.41
N GLU A 160 13.23 3.81 6.30
CA GLU A 160 13.03 5.14 6.88
C GLU A 160 14.31 5.67 7.55
N GLN A 161 14.97 4.82 8.34
CA GLN A 161 16.26 5.13 8.94
C GLN A 161 17.33 5.41 7.88
N LYS A 162 17.44 4.57 6.84
CA LYS A 162 18.41 4.79 5.76
C LYS A 162 18.13 6.09 5.00
N ILE A 163 16.88 6.36 4.66
CA ILE A 163 16.44 7.57 3.96
C ILE A 163 16.81 8.82 4.76
N SER A 164 16.59 8.83 6.08
CA SER A 164 16.93 9.98 6.95
C SER A 164 18.43 10.35 6.93
N LEU A 165 19.30 9.41 6.57
CA LEU A 165 20.75 9.65 6.48
C LEU A 165 21.16 10.29 5.14
N VAL A 166 20.31 10.22 4.11
CA VAL A 166 20.69 10.54 2.71
C VAL A 166 19.72 11.48 2.00
N GLU A 167 18.70 12.00 2.69
CA GLU A 167 17.61 12.78 2.08
C GLU A 167 17.98 14.22 1.65
N LYS A 168 19.02 14.82 2.25
CA LYS A 168 19.36 16.24 2.01
C LYS A 168 19.65 16.55 0.53
N PRO A 169 20.47 15.77 -0.20
CA PRO A 169 20.65 15.93 -1.64
C PRO A 169 19.37 15.93 -2.47
N TYR A 170 18.40 15.09 -2.09
CA TYR A 170 17.13 15.03 -2.79
C TYR A 170 16.35 16.34 -2.66
N TYR A 171 16.25 16.89 -1.44
CA TYR A 171 15.61 18.19 -1.24
C TYR A 171 16.33 19.31 -2.00
N LYS A 172 17.68 19.32 -1.99
CA LYS A 172 18.46 20.28 -2.76
C LYS A 172 18.18 20.19 -4.26
N GLY A 173 18.15 18.96 -4.80
CA GLY A 173 17.86 18.72 -6.20
C GLY A 173 16.44 19.18 -6.59
N ILE A 174 15.43 18.90 -5.77
CA ILE A 174 14.08 19.45 -5.99
C ILE A 174 14.10 20.98 -5.90
N GLY A 175 14.85 21.54 -4.95
CA GLY A 175 15.07 22.97 -4.83
C GLY A 175 15.59 23.57 -6.14
N PHE A 176 16.58 22.95 -6.79
CA PHE A 176 17.08 23.40 -8.10
C PHE A 176 16.02 23.33 -9.21
N ILE A 177 15.21 22.27 -9.22
CA ILE A 177 14.10 22.11 -10.17
C ILE A 177 13.07 23.23 -9.98
N LEU A 178 12.67 23.48 -8.73
CA LEU A 178 11.68 24.50 -8.39
C LEU A 178 12.22 25.90 -8.66
N SER A 179 13.46 26.23 -8.29
CA SER A 179 14.09 27.51 -8.61
C SER A 179 14.16 27.75 -10.13
N THR A 180 14.59 26.74 -10.91
CA THR A 180 14.57 26.80 -12.38
C THR A 180 13.16 27.01 -12.93
N SER A 181 12.17 26.37 -12.31
CA SER A 181 10.77 26.48 -12.71
C SER A 181 10.23 27.88 -12.40
N ILE A 182 10.48 28.41 -11.20
CA ILE A 182 10.12 29.76 -10.78
C ILE A 182 10.73 30.79 -11.74
N GLU A 183 12.00 30.66 -12.08
CA GLU A 183 12.68 31.52 -13.05
C GLU A 183 11.97 31.50 -14.41
N LYS A 184 11.59 30.32 -14.93
CA LYS A 184 10.85 30.20 -16.20
C LYS A 184 9.49 30.89 -16.18
N ILE A 185 8.78 30.86 -15.06
CA ILE A 185 7.43 31.44 -14.94
C ILE A 185 7.52 32.96 -14.77
N THR A 186 8.51 33.43 -14.01
CA THR A 186 8.58 34.82 -13.52
C THR A 186 9.54 35.69 -14.33
N GLY A 187 10.51 35.07 -15.01
CA GLY A 187 11.62 35.75 -15.68
C GLY A 187 12.67 36.33 -14.73
N ILE A 188 12.58 36.07 -13.41
CA ILE A 188 13.44 36.66 -12.39
C ILE A 188 14.35 35.59 -11.78
N ALA A 189 15.64 35.66 -12.09
CA ALA A 189 16.66 34.75 -11.55
C ALA A 189 17.27 35.22 -10.20
N VAL A 190 17.26 36.53 -9.91
CA VAL A 190 18.07 37.15 -8.84
C VAL A 190 17.36 37.19 -7.47
N LEU A 191 16.03 36.99 -7.42
CA LEU A 191 15.20 37.06 -6.21
C LEU A 191 14.69 35.70 -5.73
N ASP A 192 15.48 34.64 -5.91
CA ASP A 192 15.10 33.24 -5.61
C ASP A 192 14.48 33.06 -4.20
N GLY A 193 15.09 33.65 -3.16
CA GLY A 193 14.57 33.58 -1.79
C GLY A 193 13.20 34.26 -1.57
N LEU A 194 12.93 35.36 -2.28
CA LEU A 194 11.63 36.04 -2.21
C LEU A 194 10.57 35.25 -2.97
N MET A 195 10.92 34.72 -4.15
CA MET A 195 10.00 34.02 -5.03
C MET A 195 9.59 32.63 -4.50
N LYS A 196 10.48 31.93 -3.78
CA LYS A 196 10.15 30.71 -3.00
C LYS A 196 9.02 30.90 -1.99
N GLY A 197 8.75 32.15 -1.60
CA GLY A 197 7.70 32.52 -0.66
C GLY A 197 6.48 33.18 -1.30
N LEU A 198 6.31 33.10 -2.62
CA LEU A 198 5.22 33.76 -3.37
C LEU A 198 4.58 32.89 -4.45
N VAL A 199 5.16 31.72 -4.75
CA VAL A 199 4.68 30.79 -5.78
C VAL A 199 4.06 29.57 -5.13
N HIS A 200 2.80 29.26 -5.45
CA HIS A 200 2.13 28.06 -4.98
C HIS A 200 2.57 26.85 -5.80
N VAL A 201 3.04 25.85 -5.08
CA VAL A 201 3.53 24.58 -5.63
C VAL A 201 2.66 23.45 -5.10
N MET A 202 2.09 22.66 -6.02
CA MET A 202 1.51 21.37 -5.70
C MET A 202 2.55 20.28 -5.94
N ILE A 203 2.85 19.50 -4.92
CA ILE A 203 3.78 18.38 -4.96
C ILE A 203 2.97 17.09 -5.06
N ILE A 204 3.13 16.40 -6.18
CA ILE A 204 2.56 15.08 -6.42
C ILE A 204 3.66 14.05 -6.23
N ASP A 205 3.59 13.34 -5.10
CA ASP A 205 4.63 12.42 -4.64
C ASP A 205 3.99 11.33 -3.75
N ASP A 206 4.67 10.19 -3.58
CA ASP A 206 4.26 9.09 -2.73
C ASP A 206 5.11 8.99 -1.43
N MET A 207 5.95 9.98 -1.15
CA MET A 207 6.72 10.12 0.10
C MET A 207 6.02 10.98 1.18
N GLU A 208 4.70 11.09 1.11
CA GLU A 208 3.88 11.82 2.09
C GLU A 208 4.39 13.27 2.31
N LYS A 209 4.38 13.78 3.54
CA LYS A 209 4.78 15.17 3.85
C LYS A 209 6.29 15.40 3.82
N ARG A 210 7.11 14.34 3.66
CA ARG A 210 8.57 14.41 3.74
C ARG A 210 9.16 15.40 2.75
N THR A 211 8.67 15.40 1.51
CA THR A 211 9.13 16.32 0.46
C THR A 211 8.80 17.78 0.79
N ILE A 212 7.62 18.06 1.38
CA ILE A 212 7.28 19.40 1.88
C ILE A 212 8.24 19.81 2.99
N ASP A 213 8.46 18.93 3.97
CA ASP A 213 9.28 19.26 5.15
C ASP A 213 10.73 19.55 4.75
N GLY A 214 11.27 18.79 3.81
CA GLY A 214 12.59 19.04 3.22
C GLY A 214 12.69 20.36 2.46
N LEU A 215 11.65 20.76 1.71
CA LEU A 215 11.61 22.05 1.04
C LEU A 215 11.48 23.22 2.02
N VAL A 216 10.72 23.05 3.11
CA VAL A 216 10.64 24.05 4.17
C VAL A 216 12.00 24.30 4.81
N ALA A 217 12.82 23.25 4.98
CA ALA A 217 14.21 23.39 5.42
C ALA A 217 15.13 24.11 4.41
N LEU A 218 14.65 24.34 3.18
CA LEU A 218 15.30 25.13 2.13
C LEU A 218 14.61 26.48 1.90
N ASP A 219 13.94 27.00 2.94
CA ASP A 219 13.28 28.31 3.00
C ASP A 219 12.03 28.46 2.10
N PHE A 220 11.47 27.36 1.58
CA PHE A 220 10.15 27.41 0.96
C PHE A 220 9.08 27.60 2.04
N LYS A 221 8.18 28.56 1.83
CA LYS A 221 7.12 28.85 2.81
C LYS A 221 6.02 27.79 2.72
N ARG A 222 5.82 27.02 3.80
CA ARG A 222 4.84 25.93 3.89
C ARG A 222 3.44 26.28 3.38
N LYS A 223 2.95 27.50 3.62
CA LYS A 223 1.61 27.94 3.17
C LYS A 223 1.43 27.97 1.64
N PHE A 224 2.52 27.94 0.88
CA PHE A 224 2.50 27.86 -0.58
C PHE A 224 2.83 26.46 -1.10
N LEU A 225 3.04 25.48 -0.22
CA LEU A 225 3.30 24.09 -0.60
C LEU A 225 2.07 23.24 -0.28
N SER A 226 1.53 22.60 -1.31
CA SER A 226 0.45 21.62 -1.19
C SER A 226 0.96 20.24 -1.58
N PHE A 227 0.33 19.19 -1.05
CA PHE A 227 0.70 17.81 -1.33
C PHE A 227 -0.52 17.01 -1.78
N MET A 228 -0.30 16.11 -2.72
CA MET A 228 -1.27 15.12 -3.19
C MET A 228 -0.53 13.83 -3.53
N SER A 229 -1.07 12.66 -3.17
CA SER A 229 -0.45 11.40 -3.59
C SER A 229 -0.74 11.07 -5.05
N SER A 230 0.06 10.19 -5.66
CA SER A 230 -0.23 9.69 -7.03
C SER A 230 -1.60 9.00 -7.10
N SER A 231 -2.02 8.33 -6.02
CA SER A 231 -3.33 7.68 -5.91
C SER A 231 -4.48 8.66 -5.79
N GLU A 232 -4.30 9.76 -5.05
CA GLU A 232 -5.31 10.81 -4.93
C GLU A 232 -5.48 11.57 -6.24
N LEU A 233 -4.37 11.90 -6.91
CA LEU A 233 -4.40 12.47 -8.26
C LEU A 233 -5.18 11.58 -9.24
N SER A 234 -4.92 10.27 -9.20
CA SER A 234 -5.62 9.28 -10.05
C SER A 234 -7.11 9.20 -9.75
N LYS A 235 -7.51 9.44 -8.50
CA LYS A 235 -8.92 9.51 -8.10
C LYS A 235 -9.57 10.80 -8.60
N LYS A 236 -8.92 11.95 -8.39
CA LYS A 236 -9.43 13.27 -8.80
C LYS A 236 -9.57 13.41 -10.31
N ILE A 237 -8.64 12.87 -11.11
CA ILE A 237 -8.81 12.86 -12.57
C ILE A 237 -9.99 11.98 -13.02
N GLN A 238 -10.27 10.87 -12.33
CA GLN A 238 -11.46 10.06 -12.62
C GLN A 238 -12.74 10.77 -12.23
N GLU A 239 -12.76 11.48 -11.11
CA GLU A 239 -13.90 12.28 -10.67
C GLU A 239 -14.16 13.44 -11.65
N PHE A 240 -13.11 14.13 -12.08
CA PHE A 240 -13.19 15.18 -13.09
C PHE A 240 -13.80 14.66 -14.41
N ARG A 241 -13.29 13.54 -14.93
CA ARG A 241 -13.84 12.91 -16.14
C ARG A 241 -15.31 12.50 -16.01
N LYS A 242 -15.76 12.13 -14.80
CA LYS A 242 -17.18 11.80 -14.54
C LYS A 242 -18.06 13.04 -14.53
N VAL A 243 -17.60 14.13 -13.92
CA VAL A 243 -18.31 15.42 -13.92
C VAL A 243 -18.44 15.96 -15.35
N HIS A 244 -17.40 15.75 -16.15
CA HIS A 244 -17.28 16.20 -17.53
C HIS A 244 -17.63 15.12 -18.56
N ALA A 245 -18.45 14.13 -18.19
CA ALA A 245 -18.71 12.96 -19.04
C ALA A 245 -19.37 13.29 -20.39
N GLU A 246 -20.04 14.44 -20.48
CA GLU A 246 -20.78 14.89 -21.66
C GLU A 246 -20.05 15.98 -22.47
N ASP A 247 -18.85 16.39 -22.06
CA ASP A 247 -18.06 17.42 -22.73
C ASP A 247 -16.68 16.93 -23.21
N GLU A 248 -15.86 17.86 -23.71
CA GLU A 248 -14.53 17.57 -24.27
C GLU A 248 -13.54 16.96 -23.26
N PHE A 249 -13.81 17.08 -21.95
CA PHE A 249 -12.99 16.56 -20.87
C PHE A 249 -13.41 15.16 -20.37
N ALA A 250 -14.39 14.51 -20.99
CA ALA A 250 -14.80 13.13 -20.65
C ALA A 250 -13.64 12.13 -20.67
N LYS A 251 -12.62 12.39 -21.51
CA LYS A 251 -11.39 11.60 -21.63
C LYS A 251 -10.13 12.38 -21.28
N ALA A 252 -10.27 13.46 -20.49
CA ALA A 252 -9.20 14.40 -20.19
C ALA A 252 -7.89 13.70 -19.80
N ASN A 253 -6.79 14.00 -20.48
CA ASN A 253 -5.45 13.54 -20.10
C ASN A 253 -4.92 14.31 -18.87
N ILE A 254 -3.71 14.00 -18.40
CA ILE A 254 -3.15 14.65 -17.20
C ILE A 254 -2.97 16.16 -17.40
N GLU A 255 -2.56 16.59 -18.59
CA GLU A 255 -2.34 17.99 -18.91
C GLU A 255 -3.65 18.77 -18.91
N GLU A 256 -4.66 18.25 -19.62
CA GLU A 256 -6.01 18.80 -19.66
C GLU A 256 -6.62 18.87 -18.26
N PHE A 257 -6.44 17.83 -17.44
CA PHE A 257 -6.91 17.84 -16.06
C PHE A 257 -6.23 18.91 -15.20
N ILE A 258 -4.89 19.01 -15.25
CA ILE A 258 -4.13 19.95 -14.42
C ILE A 258 -4.45 21.41 -14.77
N PHE A 259 -4.61 21.72 -16.06
CA PHE A 259 -4.85 23.10 -16.47
C PHE A 259 -6.31 23.54 -16.34
N ASN A 260 -7.27 22.61 -16.30
CA ASN A 260 -8.71 22.92 -16.27
C ASN A 260 -9.43 22.53 -14.97
N SER A 261 -8.84 21.73 -14.09
CA SER A 261 -9.48 21.36 -12.82
C SER A 261 -9.41 22.49 -11.78
N PRO A 262 -10.50 22.74 -11.01
CA PRO A 262 -10.53 23.70 -9.90
C PRO A 262 -9.43 23.45 -8.86
N ASP A 263 -8.99 22.20 -8.68
CA ASP A 263 -7.94 21.82 -7.73
C ASP A 263 -6.60 22.54 -7.97
N PHE A 264 -6.36 23.03 -9.19
CA PHE A 264 -5.10 23.64 -9.61
C PHE A 264 -5.24 25.11 -10.04
N GLU A 265 -6.41 25.73 -9.82
CA GLU A 265 -6.68 27.10 -10.27
C GLU A 265 -5.71 28.11 -9.65
N HIS A 266 -5.36 27.92 -8.38
CA HIS A 266 -4.44 28.78 -7.63
C HIS A 266 -3.01 28.22 -7.54
N ILE A 267 -2.68 27.18 -8.31
CA ILE A 267 -1.37 26.55 -8.32
C ILE A 267 -0.60 27.01 -9.56
N GLU A 268 0.58 27.60 -9.38
CA GLU A 268 1.45 28.01 -10.48
C GLU A 268 2.41 26.90 -10.94
N ILE A 269 2.84 26.03 -10.02
CA ILE A 269 3.75 24.91 -10.32
C ILE A 269 3.13 23.60 -9.82
N VAL A 270 3.04 22.61 -10.70
CA VAL A 270 2.73 21.23 -10.30
C VAL A 270 3.96 20.37 -10.53
N PHE A 271 4.53 19.84 -9.46
CA PHE A 271 5.71 18.98 -9.46
C PHE A 271 5.28 17.52 -9.40
N PHE A 272 5.69 16.71 -10.38
CA PHE A 272 5.34 15.28 -10.45
C PHE A 272 6.57 14.41 -10.24
N ASN A 273 6.63 13.76 -9.08
CA ASN A 273 7.63 12.75 -8.79
C ASN A 273 7.02 11.35 -8.83
N SER A 274 7.29 10.64 -9.93
CA SER A 274 6.79 9.28 -10.14
C SER A 274 7.74 8.19 -9.63
N TRP A 275 8.91 8.55 -9.08
CA TRP A 275 9.97 7.60 -8.67
C TRP A 275 10.38 6.60 -9.76
N LYS A 276 10.22 7.01 -11.03
CA LYS A 276 10.68 6.26 -12.21
C LYS A 276 12.02 6.84 -12.66
N PHE A 277 13.09 6.12 -12.35
CA PHE A 277 14.45 6.47 -12.70
C PHE A 277 15.25 5.24 -13.14
N THR A 278 16.34 5.49 -13.84
CA THR A 278 17.39 4.54 -14.20
C THR A 278 18.68 4.89 -13.45
N GLU A 279 19.75 4.13 -13.66
CA GLU A 279 21.06 4.43 -13.08
C GLU A 279 21.60 5.81 -13.49
N HIS A 280 21.18 6.34 -14.64
CA HIS A 280 21.74 7.57 -15.20
C HIS A 280 20.76 8.74 -15.28
N SER A 281 19.46 8.47 -15.19
CA SER A 281 18.42 9.49 -15.43
C SER A 281 17.30 9.37 -14.41
N PHE A 282 16.92 10.50 -13.82
CA PHE A 282 15.74 10.61 -12.97
C PHE A 282 14.83 11.75 -13.48
N PRO A 283 13.95 11.45 -14.46
CA PRO A 283 13.09 12.45 -15.08
C PRO A 283 11.95 12.86 -14.14
N ILE A 284 11.89 14.16 -13.85
CA ILE A 284 10.81 14.80 -13.09
C ILE A 284 9.99 15.67 -14.04
N ARG A 285 8.67 15.53 -14.01
CA ARG A 285 7.78 16.40 -14.81
C ARG A 285 7.33 17.57 -13.96
N VAL A 286 7.25 18.74 -14.57
CA VAL A 286 6.77 19.96 -13.92
C VAL A 286 5.78 20.64 -14.87
N ALA A 287 4.53 20.82 -14.42
CA ALA A 287 3.57 21.66 -15.12
C ALA A 287 3.72 23.10 -14.64
N LEU A 288 3.84 24.02 -15.59
CA LEU A 288 4.00 25.43 -15.33
C LEU A 288 2.76 26.16 -15.83
N ARG A 289 2.11 26.91 -14.93
CA ARG A 289 1.08 27.88 -15.29
C ARG A 289 1.68 29.27 -15.21
N LYS A 290 2.02 29.84 -16.37
CA LYS A 290 2.46 31.23 -16.44
C LYS A 290 1.28 32.14 -16.15
N LYS A 291 1.17 32.62 -14.91
CA LYS A 291 0.37 33.81 -14.65
C LYS A 291 0.95 34.91 -15.53
N ALA A 292 0.18 35.39 -16.51
CA ALA A 292 0.43 36.71 -17.07
C ALA A 292 0.61 37.62 -15.86
N ILE A 293 1.79 38.24 -15.69
CA ILE A 293 1.97 39.26 -14.66
C ILE A 293 1.05 40.39 -15.08
N ILE A 294 -0.19 40.35 -14.59
CA ILE A 294 -1.23 41.30 -14.95
C ILE A 294 -0.74 42.64 -14.42
N SER A 295 -0.32 43.53 -15.32
CA SER A 295 -0.01 44.89 -14.93
C SER A 295 -1.29 45.51 -14.35
N LYS A 296 -1.20 46.45 -13.41
CA LYS A 296 -2.36 47.24 -12.93
C LYS A 296 -3.18 47.90 -14.07
N LYS A 297 -2.65 47.90 -15.29
CA LYS A 297 -3.30 48.35 -16.53
C LYS A 297 -4.25 47.30 -17.13
N GLU A 298 -3.98 46.00 -16.96
CA GLU A 298 -4.90 44.91 -17.35
C GLU A 298 -5.97 44.59 -16.30
N GLU A 299 -5.74 44.83 -15.00
CA GLU A 299 -6.83 44.82 -13.99
C GLU A 299 -7.97 45.79 -14.37
N ARG A 300 -7.63 46.89 -15.05
CA ARG A 300 -8.62 47.83 -15.60
C ARG A 300 -9.33 47.31 -16.86
N LYS A 301 -8.78 46.31 -17.55
CA LYS A 301 -9.43 45.58 -18.67
C LYS A 301 -10.23 44.36 -18.20
N VAL A 302 -9.85 43.71 -17.10
CA VAL A 302 -10.64 42.63 -16.47
C VAL A 302 -11.98 43.15 -15.93
N LYS A 303 -12.08 44.45 -15.63
CA LYS A 303 -13.38 45.14 -15.43
C LYS A 303 -14.31 45.18 -16.67
N GLN A 304 -13.99 44.51 -17.77
CA GLN A 304 -14.87 44.28 -18.93
C GLN A 304 -15.52 42.88 -18.96
N GLU A 305 -15.62 42.16 -17.85
CA GLU A 305 -16.48 40.96 -17.76
C GLU A 305 -17.94 41.28 -18.14
N ASP A 306 -18.45 42.47 -17.80
CA ASP A 306 -19.79 42.92 -18.16
C ASP A 306 -20.03 43.05 -19.68
N GLN A 307 -18.96 43.25 -20.47
CA GLN A 307 -19.07 43.45 -21.92
C GLN A 307 -19.21 42.12 -22.70
N VAL A 308 -18.66 41.03 -22.18
CA VAL A 308 -18.78 39.68 -22.79
C VAL A 308 -20.11 39.05 -22.40
N VAL A 309 -20.54 39.18 -21.14
CA VAL A 309 -21.86 38.72 -20.69
C VAL A 309 -22.98 39.43 -21.45
N GLY A 310 -22.88 40.75 -21.65
CA GLY A 310 -23.84 41.52 -22.45
C GLY A 310 -23.89 41.06 -23.91
N LYS A 311 -22.74 40.76 -24.54
CA LYS A 311 -22.67 40.25 -25.92
C LYS A 311 -23.26 38.85 -26.07
N ILE A 312 -23.00 37.96 -25.12
CA ILE A 312 -23.60 36.61 -25.09
C ILE A 312 -25.13 36.72 -24.99
N ALA A 313 -25.65 37.55 -24.07
CA ALA A 313 -27.10 37.75 -23.91
C ALA A 313 -27.75 38.32 -25.18
N THR A 314 -27.09 39.27 -25.86
CA THR A 314 -27.61 39.80 -27.14
C THR A 314 -27.61 38.77 -28.26
N GLU A 315 -26.58 37.93 -28.35
CA GLU A 315 -26.49 36.91 -29.40
C GLU A 315 -27.46 35.73 -29.13
N GLU A 316 -27.70 35.37 -27.86
CA GLU A 316 -28.73 34.40 -27.48
C GLU A 316 -30.14 34.88 -27.85
N LYS A 317 -30.44 36.16 -27.59
CA LYS A 317 -31.71 36.77 -27.99
C LYS A 317 -31.87 36.78 -29.51
N ALA A 318 -30.81 37.12 -30.25
CA ALA A 318 -30.82 37.12 -31.71
C ALA A 318 -31.01 35.71 -32.28
N LEU A 319 -30.36 34.69 -31.70
CA LEU A 319 -30.57 33.29 -32.06
C LEU A 319 -32.03 32.86 -31.85
N GLY A 320 -32.64 33.25 -30.72
CA GLY A 320 -34.05 33.00 -30.43
C GLY A 320 -34.98 33.57 -31.51
N VAL A 321 -34.73 34.80 -31.96
CA VAL A 321 -35.51 35.43 -33.04
C VAL A 321 -35.41 34.65 -34.36
N VAL A 322 -34.22 34.16 -34.72
CA VAL A 322 -34.03 33.39 -35.96
C VAL A 322 -34.70 32.00 -35.86
N LYS A 323 -34.70 31.36 -34.68
CA LYS A 323 -35.42 30.11 -34.44
C LYS A 323 -36.93 30.27 -34.59
N LEU A 324 -37.51 31.36 -34.07
CA LEU A 324 -38.93 31.67 -34.24
C LEU A 324 -39.30 31.89 -35.72
N LYS A 325 -38.46 32.61 -36.48
CA LYS A 325 -38.67 32.79 -37.93
C LYS A 325 -38.59 31.48 -38.71
N LEU A 326 -37.70 30.56 -38.31
CA LEU A 326 -37.63 29.23 -38.90
C LEU A 326 -38.91 28.42 -38.61
N GLU A 327 -39.44 28.47 -37.39
CA GLU A 327 -40.70 27.79 -37.05
C GLU A 327 -41.87 28.33 -37.86
N GLU A 328 -41.94 29.64 -38.07
CA GLU A 328 -42.97 30.28 -38.90
C GLU A 328 -42.89 29.81 -40.35
N VAL A 329 -41.70 29.82 -40.96
CA VAL A 329 -41.48 29.29 -42.33
C VAL A 329 -41.85 27.81 -42.42
N ILE A 330 -41.50 26.99 -41.42
CA ILE A 330 -41.87 25.57 -41.39
C ILE A 330 -43.40 25.41 -41.30
N ARG A 331 -44.09 26.23 -40.51
CA ARG A 331 -45.58 26.20 -40.45
C ARG A 331 -46.21 26.58 -41.78
N VAL A 332 -45.66 27.58 -42.47
CA VAL A 332 -46.13 28.01 -43.80
C VAL A 332 -45.92 26.89 -44.82
N ILE A 333 -44.72 26.30 -44.89
CA ILE A 333 -44.41 25.14 -45.74
C ILE A 333 -45.37 23.98 -45.45
N ASN A 334 -45.54 23.60 -44.18
CA ASN A 334 -46.45 22.52 -43.80
C ASN A 334 -47.92 22.81 -44.15
N LYS A 335 -48.34 24.09 -44.15
CA LYS A 335 -49.68 24.49 -44.58
C LYS A 335 -49.83 24.35 -46.09
N MET A 336 -48.83 24.79 -46.85
CA MET A 336 -48.78 24.66 -48.32
C MET A 336 -48.78 23.18 -48.74
N GLU A 337 -47.98 22.35 -48.09
CA GLU A 337 -47.92 20.90 -48.33
C GLU A 337 -49.25 20.19 -48.04
N LYS A 338 -50.03 20.68 -47.06
CA LYS A 338 -51.33 20.13 -46.70
C LYS A 338 -52.48 20.61 -47.58
N SER A 339 -52.37 21.78 -48.22
CA SER A 339 -53.47 22.40 -48.97
C SER A 339 -53.48 22.08 -50.46
N HIS A 340 -52.56 21.25 -50.97
CA HIS A 340 -52.25 21.07 -52.40
C HIS A 340 -51.90 22.40 -53.06
N PHE A 341 -50.63 22.56 -53.41
CA PHE A 341 -50.04 23.86 -53.69
C PHE A 341 -49.84 24.10 -55.19
N ASP A 342 -50.35 25.23 -55.71
CA ASP A 342 -50.34 25.57 -57.14
C ASP A 342 -49.21 26.56 -57.55
N ASP A 343 -48.57 27.26 -56.61
CA ASP A 343 -47.64 28.38 -56.91
C ASP A 343 -46.16 28.03 -56.63
N GLU A 344 -45.61 27.08 -57.41
CA GLU A 344 -44.30 26.46 -57.21
C GLU A 344 -43.16 27.44 -56.82
N ASP A 345 -43.20 28.68 -57.32
CA ASP A 345 -42.25 29.75 -57.02
C ASP A 345 -42.26 30.19 -55.54
N GLU A 346 -43.44 30.35 -54.93
CA GLU A 346 -43.55 30.73 -53.52
C GLU A 346 -43.10 29.59 -52.58
N TYR A 347 -43.32 28.32 -52.96
CA TYR A 347 -42.80 27.18 -52.20
C TYR A 347 -41.28 27.07 -52.28
N GLN A 348 -40.69 27.32 -53.45
CA GLN A 348 -39.23 27.40 -53.59
C GLN A 348 -38.64 28.56 -52.79
N LEU A 349 -39.33 29.69 -52.70
CA LEU A 349 -38.93 30.85 -51.89
C LEU A 349 -38.91 30.49 -50.40
N GLN A 350 -39.96 29.86 -49.88
CA GLN A 350 -40.03 29.43 -48.47
C GLN A 350 -39.00 28.34 -48.15
N THR A 351 -38.78 27.40 -49.06
CA THR A 351 -37.76 26.35 -48.91
C THR A 351 -36.34 26.94 -48.90
N SER A 352 -36.10 27.96 -49.71
CA SER A 352 -34.83 28.71 -49.71
C SER A 352 -34.64 29.52 -48.44
N ALA A 353 -35.71 30.15 -47.93
CA ALA A 353 -35.71 30.84 -46.63
C ALA A 353 -35.40 29.88 -45.48
N ARG A 354 -35.99 28.68 -45.46
CA ARG A 354 -35.69 27.61 -44.49
C ARG A 354 -34.20 27.25 -44.50
N LYS A 355 -33.61 27.00 -45.67
CA LYS A 355 -32.17 26.70 -45.82
C LYS A 355 -31.31 27.85 -45.29
N ARG A 356 -31.69 29.11 -45.58
CA ARG A 356 -30.98 30.31 -45.11
C ARG A 356 -31.02 30.44 -43.59
N PHE A 357 -32.17 30.26 -42.95
CA PHE A 357 -32.30 30.34 -41.50
C PHE A 357 -31.56 29.21 -40.77
N LEU A 358 -31.60 27.98 -41.31
CA LEU A 358 -30.80 26.87 -40.76
C LEU A 358 -29.29 27.16 -40.81
N LYS A 359 -28.81 27.76 -41.90
CA LYS A 359 -27.41 28.18 -42.02
C LYS A 359 -27.06 29.30 -41.04
N ASP A 360 -27.94 30.29 -40.86
CA ASP A 360 -27.73 31.38 -39.90
C ASP A 360 -27.73 30.89 -38.45
N ILE A 361 -28.66 29.99 -38.08
CA ILE A 361 -28.69 29.33 -36.77
C ILE A 361 -27.36 28.62 -36.50
N LYS A 362 -26.86 27.83 -37.46
CA LYS A 362 -25.59 27.10 -37.30
C LYS A 362 -24.40 28.05 -37.10
N ILE A 363 -24.36 29.19 -37.81
CA ILE A 363 -23.30 30.19 -37.66
C ILE A 363 -23.38 30.86 -36.28
N ARG A 364 -24.57 31.21 -35.81
CA ARG A 364 -24.79 31.85 -34.51
C ARG A 364 -24.52 30.91 -33.35
N GLU A 365 -24.88 29.64 -33.46
CA GLU A 365 -24.56 28.59 -32.48
C GLU A 365 -23.04 28.37 -32.39
N LEU A 366 -22.32 28.39 -33.52
CA LEU A 366 -20.85 28.36 -33.54
C LEU A 366 -20.24 29.59 -32.86
N ARG A 367 -20.76 30.79 -33.15
CA ARG A 367 -20.30 32.04 -32.49
C ARG A 367 -20.58 32.03 -30.99
N LEU A 368 -21.74 31.56 -30.56
CA LEU A 368 -22.05 31.42 -29.13
C LEU A 368 -21.15 30.37 -28.47
N LYS A 369 -20.83 29.28 -29.16
CA LYS A 369 -19.88 28.26 -28.67
C LYS A 369 -18.47 28.85 -28.54
N GLU A 370 -18.03 29.68 -29.49
CA GLU A 370 -16.76 30.40 -29.42
C GLU A 370 -16.73 31.45 -28.31
N MET A 371 -17.83 32.21 -28.12
CA MET A 371 -17.93 33.24 -27.07
C MET A 371 -18.11 32.67 -25.67
N LYS A 372 -18.73 31.48 -25.53
CA LYS A 372 -18.86 30.74 -24.27
C LYS A 372 -17.65 29.86 -23.96
N ARG A 373 -16.75 29.66 -24.93
CA ARG A 373 -15.45 29.03 -24.68
C ARG A 373 -14.76 29.89 -23.61
N PRO A 374 -14.23 29.29 -22.52
CA PRO A 374 -13.48 30.07 -21.55
C PRO A 374 -12.45 30.90 -22.31
N VAL A 375 -12.45 32.22 -22.06
CA VAL A 375 -11.47 33.14 -22.64
C VAL A 375 -10.13 32.48 -22.41
N SER A 376 -9.41 32.12 -23.47
CA SER A 376 -8.03 31.67 -23.32
C SER A 376 -7.33 32.80 -22.58
N LYS A 377 -7.01 32.55 -21.31
CA LYS A 377 -6.30 33.50 -20.46
C LYS A 377 -5.07 33.92 -21.26
N GLY A 378 -5.00 35.22 -21.57
CA GLY A 378 -4.08 35.75 -22.57
C GLY A 378 -2.65 35.25 -22.37
N SER A 379 -2.07 34.68 -23.43
CA SER A 379 -0.63 34.51 -23.65
C SER A 379 0.23 34.09 -22.45
N GLY A 380 -0.29 33.25 -21.55
CA GLY A 380 0.50 32.52 -20.57
C GLY A 380 0.82 31.16 -21.17
N GLU A 381 2.08 30.86 -21.47
CA GLU A 381 2.47 29.51 -21.90
C GLU A 381 2.17 28.52 -20.76
N GLU A 382 1.14 27.69 -20.95
CA GLU A 382 0.91 26.48 -20.17
C GLU A 382 1.76 25.38 -20.78
N LYS A 383 2.71 24.85 -20.00
CA LYS A 383 3.66 23.86 -20.52
C LYS A 383 4.02 22.85 -19.44
N ILE A 384 3.99 21.58 -19.81
CA ILE A 384 4.65 20.53 -19.04
C ILE A 384 6.07 20.38 -19.56
N ILE A 385 7.04 20.58 -18.68
CA ILE A 385 8.46 20.32 -18.96
C ILE A 385 8.93 19.08 -18.21
N THR A 386 9.95 18.42 -18.74
CA THR A 386 10.68 17.37 -18.01
C THR A 386 12.06 17.90 -17.67
N ILE A 387 12.45 17.79 -16.41
CA ILE A 387 13.79 18.14 -15.91
C ILE A 387 14.36 16.87 -15.29
N ASP A 388 15.56 16.49 -15.70
CA ASP A 388 16.26 15.36 -15.08
C ASP A 388 16.89 15.82 -13.75
N LEU A 389 16.50 15.19 -12.65
CA LEU A 389 16.98 15.49 -11.30
C LEU A 389 18.47 15.16 -11.15
N PHE A 390 18.96 14.09 -11.78
CA PHE A 390 20.37 13.73 -11.71
C PHE A 390 21.22 14.73 -12.50
N ASP A 391 20.78 15.12 -13.69
CA ASP A 391 21.53 16.07 -14.52
C ASP A 391 21.56 17.47 -13.91
N ILE A 392 20.41 17.99 -13.46
CA ILE A 392 20.37 19.34 -12.84
C ILE A 392 21.21 19.38 -11.56
N PHE A 393 21.20 18.30 -10.78
CA PHE A 393 22.00 18.20 -9.57
C PHE A 393 23.49 18.20 -9.88
N LYS A 394 23.95 17.34 -10.81
CA LYS A 394 25.36 17.28 -11.25
C LYS A 394 25.84 18.61 -11.83
N ASN A 395 25.01 19.29 -12.62
CA ASN A 395 25.34 20.58 -13.22
C ASN A 395 25.48 21.71 -12.20
N LYS A 396 24.84 21.58 -11.04
CA LYS A 396 24.91 22.55 -9.93
C LYS A 396 25.88 22.11 -8.82
N GLN A 397 26.50 20.94 -8.96
CA GLN A 397 27.48 20.39 -8.04
C GLN A 397 28.88 21.00 -8.27
N SER A 398 29.57 21.40 -7.21
CA SER A 398 30.93 21.95 -7.37
C SER A 398 31.93 20.87 -7.79
N PHE A 399 33.12 21.29 -8.25
CA PHE A 399 34.21 20.34 -8.52
C PHE A 399 34.63 19.59 -7.24
N MET A 400 34.67 20.26 -6.09
CA MET A 400 35.07 19.66 -4.82
C MET A 400 34.09 18.58 -4.36
N ASP A 401 32.79 18.80 -4.54
CA ASP A 401 31.75 17.82 -4.21
C ASP A 401 31.84 16.58 -5.13
N ARG A 402 32.08 16.79 -6.43
CA ARG A 402 32.28 15.67 -7.39
C ARG A 402 33.50 14.82 -7.03
N MET A 403 34.61 15.45 -6.61
CA MET A 403 35.80 14.73 -6.18
C MET A 403 35.56 13.99 -4.85
N SER A 404 34.80 14.58 -3.92
CA SER A 404 34.40 13.94 -2.68
C SER A 404 33.54 12.69 -2.91
N ASP A 405 32.57 12.74 -3.82
CA ASP A 405 31.75 11.58 -4.18
C ASP A 405 32.59 10.45 -4.78
N LYS A 406 33.55 10.79 -5.65
CA LYS A 406 34.45 9.81 -6.28
C LYS A 406 35.40 9.17 -5.28
N ALA A 407 35.93 9.95 -4.33
CA ALA A 407 36.74 9.43 -3.23
C ALA A 407 35.91 8.51 -2.31
N GLY A 408 34.67 8.90 -1.99
CA GLY A 408 33.73 8.09 -1.21
C GLY A 408 33.42 6.75 -1.87
N SER A 409 33.10 6.73 -3.18
CA SER A 409 32.80 5.48 -3.91
C SER A 409 33.97 4.51 -3.99
N LEU A 410 35.21 5.01 -3.87
CA LEU A 410 36.43 4.20 -3.90
C LEU A 410 36.92 3.78 -2.49
N GLY A 411 36.16 4.08 -1.44
CA GLY A 411 36.56 3.79 -0.05
C GLY A 411 37.67 4.71 0.49
N LEU A 412 37.94 5.81 -0.20
CA LEU A 412 38.96 6.82 0.16
C LEU A 412 38.34 8.08 0.78
N GLY A 413 37.05 8.04 1.14
CA GLY A 413 36.33 9.17 1.72
C GLY A 413 36.97 9.71 2.99
N ASP A 414 37.46 8.82 3.87
CA ASP A 414 38.12 9.20 5.13
C ASP A 414 39.50 9.86 4.93
N LEU A 415 40.16 9.59 3.80
CA LEU A 415 41.43 10.24 3.42
C LEU A 415 41.17 11.66 2.85
N TRP A 416 40.09 11.82 2.09
CA TRP A 416 39.72 13.12 1.50
C TRP A 416 39.06 14.07 2.51
N GLY A 417 38.17 13.55 3.35
CA GLY A 417 37.38 14.32 4.34
C GLY A 417 38.19 14.92 5.48
N LYS A 418 39.43 14.44 5.73
CA LYS A 418 40.35 15.05 6.71
C LYS A 418 40.86 16.43 6.28
N HIS A 419 40.82 16.74 4.98
CA HIS A 419 41.38 17.98 4.43
C HIS A 419 40.34 18.87 3.74
N VAL A 420 39.11 18.38 3.51
CA VAL A 420 38.02 19.12 2.87
C VAL A 420 36.72 18.84 3.61
N LYS A 421 36.10 19.88 4.19
CA LYS A 421 34.71 19.80 4.69
C LYS A 421 33.76 19.95 3.50
N THR A 422 33.29 18.84 2.94
CA THR A 422 32.24 18.85 1.91
C THR A 422 30.85 18.82 2.55
N ASP A 423 29.91 19.59 1.99
CA ASP A 423 28.52 19.57 2.43
C ASP A 423 27.84 18.36 1.81
N ASP A 424 27.50 17.38 2.65
CA ASP A 424 26.77 16.17 2.28
C ASP A 424 25.49 16.43 1.48
N SER A 425 24.90 17.62 1.58
CA SER A 425 23.73 18.03 0.80
C SER A 425 24.00 18.13 -0.71
N PHE A 426 25.25 18.12 -1.15
CA PHE A 426 25.66 18.11 -2.55
C PHE A 426 26.20 16.75 -3.02
N SER A 427 26.03 15.67 -2.25
CA SER A 427 26.48 14.32 -2.66
C SER A 427 25.51 13.65 -3.63
N PHE A 428 25.99 13.34 -4.84
CA PHE A 428 25.25 12.60 -5.86
C PHE A 428 25.08 11.12 -5.51
N ASN A 429 26.05 10.52 -4.81
CA ASN A 429 25.94 9.14 -4.34
C ASN A 429 24.78 9.01 -3.35
N LYS A 430 24.69 9.93 -2.38
CA LYS A 430 23.56 9.98 -1.44
C LYS A 430 22.23 10.28 -2.12
N LEU A 431 22.20 11.12 -3.17
CA LEU A 431 21.00 11.32 -3.99
C LEU A 431 20.53 10.01 -4.66
N THR A 432 21.47 9.21 -5.17
CA THR A 432 21.17 7.92 -5.82
C THR A 432 20.67 6.89 -4.80
N GLU A 433 21.30 6.82 -3.62
CA GLU A 433 20.84 6.00 -2.50
C GLU A 433 19.44 6.42 -2.03
N MET A 434 19.18 7.73 -1.92
CA MET A 434 17.87 8.28 -1.60
C MET A 434 16.80 7.85 -2.61
N ALA A 435 17.11 7.92 -3.91
CA ALA A 435 16.20 7.47 -4.96
C ALA A 435 15.86 5.99 -4.81
N GLN A 436 16.87 5.14 -4.57
CA GLN A 436 16.69 3.70 -4.41
C GLN A 436 15.92 3.33 -3.14
N PHE A 437 16.32 3.86 -1.98
CA PHE A 437 15.64 3.56 -0.71
C PHE A 437 14.20 4.04 -0.72
N SER A 438 13.92 5.22 -1.27
CA SER A 438 12.56 5.76 -1.37
C SER A 438 11.68 4.92 -2.28
N LYS A 439 12.19 4.47 -3.44
CA LYS A 439 11.46 3.55 -4.33
C LYS A 439 11.11 2.23 -3.64
N ASP A 440 12.05 1.66 -2.90
CA ASP A 440 11.82 0.44 -2.12
C ASP A 440 10.83 0.67 -0.98
N TRP A 441 10.90 1.84 -0.33
CA TRP A 441 9.97 2.23 0.74
C TRP A 441 8.55 2.40 0.22
N ILE A 442 8.35 3.12 -0.89
CA ILE A 442 7.04 3.29 -1.53
C ILE A 442 6.42 1.93 -1.89
N LYS A 443 7.24 1.02 -2.44
CA LYS A 443 6.80 -0.34 -2.77
C LYS A 443 6.42 -1.12 -1.51
N ALA A 444 7.24 -1.08 -0.46
CA ALA A 444 6.96 -1.72 0.82
C ALA A 444 5.67 -1.18 1.44
N SER A 445 5.48 0.14 1.42
CA SER A 445 4.30 0.80 1.97
C SER A 445 3.02 0.48 1.23
N ALA A 446 3.05 0.47 -0.09
CA ALA A 446 1.91 0.04 -0.89
C ALA A 446 1.50 -1.41 -0.59
N GLN A 447 2.48 -2.31 -0.44
CA GLN A 447 2.22 -3.70 -0.06
C GLN A 447 1.66 -3.80 1.36
N LEU A 448 2.22 -3.04 2.32
CA LEU A 448 1.75 -3.02 3.69
C LEU A 448 0.30 -2.54 3.78
N LYS A 449 -0.03 -1.41 3.14
CA LYS A 449 -1.39 -0.86 3.07
C LYS A 449 -2.37 -1.90 2.49
N LYS A 450 -1.98 -2.60 1.43
CA LYS A 450 -2.76 -3.67 0.81
C LYS A 450 -2.96 -4.88 1.73
N ILE A 451 -1.92 -5.34 2.43
CA ILE A 451 -2.04 -6.51 3.32
C ILE A 451 -2.86 -6.14 4.56
N LYS A 452 -2.68 -4.95 5.13
CA LYS A 452 -3.48 -4.45 6.26
C LYS A 452 -4.97 -4.39 5.93
N SER A 453 -5.33 -3.86 4.76
CA SER A 453 -6.75 -3.79 4.34
C SER A 453 -7.35 -5.18 4.15
N GLN A 454 -6.64 -6.08 3.45
CA GLN A 454 -7.06 -7.48 3.29
C GLN A 454 -7.21 -8.23 4.62
N THR A 455 -6.26 -8.02 5.54
CA THR A 455 -6.28 -8.66 6.87
C THR A 455 -7.44 -8.15 7.70
N THR A 456 -7.72 -6.84 7.67
CA THR A 456 -8.87 -6.24 8.36
C THR A 456 -10.18 -6.79 7.82
N HIS A 457 -10.32 -6.90 6.49
CA HIS A 457 -11.51 -7.48 5.87
C HIS A 457 -11.67 -8.96 6.25
N LEU A 458 -10.61 -9.75 6.16
CA LEU A 458 -10.63 -11.17 6.51
C LEU A 458 -10.95 -11.39 8.00
N ALA A 459 -10.40 -10.56 8.89
CA ALA A 459 -10.70 -10.62 10.33
C ALA A 459 -12.18 -10.32 10.62
N LYS A 460 -12.78 -9.34 9.91
CA LYS A 460 -14.22 -9.07 9.99
C LYS A 460 -15.05 -10.26 9.51
N GLN A 461 -14.68 -10.86 8.38
CA GLN A 461 -15.35 -12.05 7.85
C GLN A 461 -15.25 -13.24 8.81
N LEU A 462 -14.08 -13.44 9.44
CA LEU A 462 -13.89 -14.50 10.42
C LEU A 462 -14.76 -14.28 11.66
N LYS A 463 -14.83 -13.05 12.16
CA LYS A 463 -15.68 -12.71 13.31
C LYS A 463 -17.15 -13.05 13.05
N MET A 464 -17.69 -12.61 11.90
CA MET A 464 -19.07 -12.96 11.51
C MET A 464 -19.25 -14.48 11.35
N PHE A 465 -18.26 -15.17 10.76
CA PHE A 465 -18.33 -16.62 10.60
C PHE A 465 -18.38 -17.36 11.94
N VAL A 466 -17.58 -16.93 12.92
CA VAL A 466 -17.56 -17.51 14.27
C VAL A 466 -18.89 -17.29 14.99
N GLU A 467 -19.46 -16.08 14.88
CA GLU A 467 -20.78 -15.74 15.44
C GLU A 467 -21.88 -16.62 14.84
N THR A 468 -21.95 -16.75 13.52
CA THR A 468 -22.98 -17.54 12.82
C THR A 468 -22.90 -19.04 13.13
N ASN A 469 -21.71 -19.56 13.41
CA ASN A 469 -21.50 -21.00 13.62
C ASN A 469 -21.32 -21.37 15.10
N GLU A 470 -21.59 -20.43 16.02
CA GLU A 470 -21.48 -20.63 17.47
C GLU A 470 -20.11 -21.21 17.91
N LEU A 471 -19.05 -20.86 17.19
CA LEU A 471 -17.68 -21.36 17.42
C LEU A 471 -16.99 -20.61 18.57
N THR A 472 -17.71 -20.44 19.67
CA THR A 472 -17.24 -19.76 20.88
C THR A 472 -17.25 -20.71 22.05
N THR A 473 -16.31 -20.52 22.98
CA THR A 473 -16.43 -21.12 24.31
C THR A 473 -17.29 -20.21 25.19
N PRO A 474 -18.20 -20.75 26.03
CA PRO A 474 -18.88 -19.95 27.03
C PRO A 474 -17.85 -19.48 28.06
N VAL A 475 -17.29 -18.29 27.86
CA VAL A 475 -16.54 -17.61 28.91
C VAL A 475 -17.57 -17.12 29.92
N SER A 476 -17.56 -17.73 31.11
CA SER A 476 -18.31 -17.28 32.28
C SER A 476 -17.86 -15.87 32.68
N SER A 477 -18.40 -14.88 32.00
CA SER A 477 -18.36 -13.49 32.44
C SER A 477 -19.74 -12.89 32.24
N SER A 478 -20.49 -12.83 33.34
CA SER A 478 -21.66 -11.98 33.50
C SER A 478 -21.22 -10.52 33.34
N GLY A 479 -21.52 -9.93 32.19
CA GLY A 479 -21.24 -8.53 31.91
C GLY A 479 -21.41 -8.23 30.44
N SER A 480 -22.34 -7.31 30.12
CA SER A 480 -22.63 -6.84 28.77
C SER A 480 -21.35 -6.50 27.97
N GLY A 481 -21.15 -7.19 26.84
CA GLY A 481 -20.08 -6.88 25.88
C GLY A 481 -18.97 -7.92 25.71
N ALA A 482 -19.21 -9.19 26.06
CA ALA A 482 -18.22 -10.25 25.83
C ALA A 482 -17.87 -10.39 24.34
N LYS A 483 -16.62 -10.04 23.99
CA LYS A 483 -16.07 -10.27 22.64
C LYS A 483 -16.07 -11.77 22.34
N VAL A 484 -16.78 -12.15 21.29
CA VAL A 484 -16.72 -13.47 20.64
C VAL A 484 -15.25 -13.86 20.46
N ASN A 485 -14.81 -14.94 21.13
CA ASN A 485 -13.43 -15.41 21.08
C ASN A 485 -13.37 -16.91 20.75
N TYR A 486 -12.95 -17.22 19.53
CA TYR A 486 -12.76 -18.59 19.03
C TYR A 486 -11.38 -19.18 19.37
N GLN A 487 -10.44 -18.33 19.82
CA GLN A 487 -9.05 -18.70 20.04
C GLN A 487 -8.89 -19.93 20.96
N PRO A 488 -9.65 -20.07 22.07
CA PRO A 488 -9.56 -21.24 22.93
C PRO A 488 -9.81 -22.57 22.20
N LEU A 489 -10.70 -22.62 21.20
CA LEU A 489 -10.98 -23.84 20.43
C LEU A 489 -9.77 -24.26 19.57
N LEU A 490 -9.06 -23.28 19.01
CA LEU A 490 -7.85 -23.54 18.21
C LEU A 490 -6.67 -23.88 19.11
N ASP A 491 -6.51 -23.16 20.22
CA ASP A 491 -5.46 -23.36 21.21
C ASP A 491 -5.51 -24.77 21.79
N GLU A 492 -6.70 -25.23 22.18
CA GLU A 492 -6.93 -26.59 22.64
C GLU A 492 -6.54 -27.63 21.58
N HIS A 493 -6.89 -27.41 20.32
CA HIS A 493 -6.47 -28.32 19.25
C HIS A 493 -4.97 -28.31 19.00
N ILE A 494 -4.32 -27.15 19.10
CA ILE A 494 -2.86 -27.07 18.98
C ILE A 494 -2.21 -27.85 20.12
N LEU A 495 -2.67 -27.65 21.36
CA LEU A 495 -2.18 -28.39 22.52
C LEU A 495 -2.37 -29.89 22.37
N ASP A 496 -3.55 -30.35 21.92
CA ASP A 496 -3.81 -31.77 21.66
C ASP A 496 -2.82 -32.36 20.63
N ARG A 497 -2.50 -31.60 19.58
CA ARG A 497 -1.59 -32.03 18.50
C ARG A 497 -0.13 -32.07 18.95
N LEU A 498 0.28 -31.12 19.80
CA LEU A 498 1.60 -31.12 20.44
C LEU A 498 1.73 -32.28 21.44
N GLU A 499 0.71 -32.49 22.26
CA GLU A 499 0.64 -33.57 23.25
C GLU A 499 0.73 -34.93 22.56
N LEU A 500 -0.07 -35.17 21.51
CA LEU A 500 0.00 -36.41 20.72
C LEU A 500 1.41 -36.67 20.16
N ALA A 501 2.10 -35.63 19.69
CA ALA A 501 3.44 -35.77 19.15
C ALA A 501 4.43 -36.23 20.23
N VAL A 502 4.40 -35.60 21.42
CA VAL A 502 5.28 -35.99 22.53
C VAL A 502 4.93 -37.38 23.08
N LEU A 503 3.65 -37.68 23.28
CA LEU A 503 3.20 -39.00 23.74
C LEU A 503 3.61 -40.10 22.76
N SER A 504 3.57 -39.85 21.46
CA SER A 504 3.98 -40.84 20.46
C SER A 504 5.47 -41.18 20.54
N CYS A 505 6.32 -40.19 20.80
CA CYS A 505 7.76 -40.40 21.03
C CYS A 505 8.00 -41.21 22.32
N GLU A 506 7.34 -40.85 23.43
CA GLU A 506 7.52 -41.54 24.71
C GLU A 506 7.01 -42.99 24.68
N ILE A 507 5.88 -43.25 24.02
CA ILE A 507 5.37 -44.62 23.85
C ILE A 507 6.39 -45.47 23.08
N LEU A 508 6.98 -44.95 22.00
CA LEU A 508 7.99 -45.68 21.24
C LEU A 508 9.28 -45.89 22.03
N ASN A 509 9.72 -44.89 22.80
CA ASN A 509 10.86 -45.03 23.69
C ASN A 509 10.68 -46.25 24.62
N LEU A 510 9.49 -46.38 25.22
CA LEU A 510 9.15 -47.48 26.13
C LEU A 510 8.98 -48.84 25.43
N CYS A 511 8.47 -48.88 24.20
CA CYS A 511 8.39 -50.12 23.40
C CYS A 511 9.78 -50.65 23.04
N GLU A 512 10.65 -49.78 22.52
CA GLU A 512 12.00 -50.17 22.14
C GLU A 512 12.86 -50.61 23.34
N ASP A 513 12.56 -50.09 24.53
CA ASP A 513 13.23 -50.49 25.76
C ASP A 513 12.70 -51.84 26.31
N GLN A 514 11.53 -52.30 25.85
CA GLN A 514 11.00 -53.64 26.11
C GLN A 514 11.59 -54.68 25.15
N ASP A 515 11.78 -54.35 23.88
CA ASP A 515 12.40 -55.24 22.89
C ASP A 515 13.89 -55.52 23.17
N ARG A 516 14.51 -54.75 24.07
CA ARG A 516 15.92 -54.89 24.50
C ARG A 516 16.11 -55.61 25.83
N LYS A 517 15.03 -55.96 26.52
CA LYS A 517 15.05 -56.78 27.74
C LYS A 517 14.70 -58.22 27.38
#